data_AF-A0A6J1JSR9-F1
#
_entry.id   AF-A0A6J1JSR9-F1
#
_cell.length_a   1.000
_cell.length_b   1.000
_cell.length_c   1.000
_cell.angle_alpha   90.00
_cell.angle_beta   90.00
_cell.angle_gamma   90.00
#
_symmetry.space_group_name_H-M   'P 1'
#
loop_
_entity.id
_entity.type
_entity.pdbx_description
1 polymer ?
#
loop_
_entity_poly.entity_id
_entity_poly.type
_entity_poly.pdbx_seq_one_letter_code
_entity_poly.pdbx_strand_id
1 'polypeptide(L)'
;MKPQSPLILSLLFAATLCLLRQVPAAAAAAADAGTSVNATANGTEFIRSSCVITLYPDVCYASLSRYANDIQQDPASLTRVAITISLANSRRMASYVSNLSHVGDYGADHRAASALHDCFTNFDDAVDEIRGSLNQMRQINDVDVPSFRFQMSNVQTWMSAALTDQETCTDGFEDVADGPMKADVCAKAEKVKKHTSNALALVNSFVQKRIP
;
A
#
# COMPACT_ATOMS: atom_id res chain seq x y z
N MET A 1 -1.17 -47.29 32.64
CA MET A 1 -2.46 -47.99 32.48
C MET A 1 -3.52 -47.28 33.35
N LYS A 2 -4.65 -46.86 32.76
CA LYS A 2 -5.96 -46.83 33.45
C LYS A 2 -6.54 -48.28 33.38
N PRO A 3 -7.62 -48.70 34.08
CA PRO A 3 -8.84 -47.97 34.45
C PRO A 3 -8.76 -47.46 35.93
N GLN A 4 -9.82 -47.19 36.72
CA GLN A 4 -11.27 -47.40 36.62
C GLN A 4 -12.07 -46.36 37.45
N SER A 5 -13.39 -46.45 37.39
CA SER A 5 -14.35 -46.00 38.43
C SER A 5 -15.51 -47.00 38.47
N PRO A 6 -16.29 -47.05 39.56
CA PRO A 6 -17.75 -47.13 39.36
C PRO A 6 -18.62 -46.42 40.43
N LEU A 7 -19.85 -46.05 40.01
CA LEU A 7 -21.08 -45.80 40.81
C LEU A 7 -21.06 -44.56 41.75
N ILE A 8 -21.89 -43.51 41.62
CA ILE A 8 -23.32 -43.31 41.24
C ILE A 8 -24.34 -43.72 42.32
N LEU A 9 -24.79 -42.71 43.09
CA LEU A 9 -26.06 -42.46 43.83
C LEU A 9 -25.71 -41.45 44.95
N SER A 10 -26.52 -40.49 45.42
CA SER A 10 -27.90 -40.05 45.16
C SER A 10 -28.03 -38.61 45.72
N LEU A 11 -28.39 -37.61 44.90
CA LEU A 11 -29.70 -36.93 44.85
C LEU A 11 -30.16 -36.13 46.10
N LEU A 12 -30.69 -34.92 45.81
CA LEU A 12 -31.45 -33.99 46.67
C LEU A 12 -30.66 -33.10 47.67
N PHE A 13 -30.52 -31.82 47.33
CA PHE A 13 -31.31 -30.75 47.97
C PHE A 13 -31.45 -29.57 47.01
N ALA A 14 -32.69 -29.08 46.84
CA ALA A 14 -33.01 -27.94 45.99
C ALA A 14 -33.31 -26.69 46.84
N ALA A 15 -33.34 -25.54 46.15
CA ALA A 15 -33.77 -24.22 46.63
C ALA A 15 -32.79 -23.44 47.54
N THR A 16 -32.14 -22.44 46.96
CA THR A 16 -32.07 -21.11 47.59
C THR A 16 -32.06 -19.99 46.53
N LEU A 17 -32.85 -18.96 46.82
CA LEU A 17 -33.31 -17.86 45.99
C LEU A 17 -32.29 -17.11 45.11
N CYS A 18 -32.79 -16.75 43.92
CA CYS A 18 -32.69 -15.43 43.27
C CYS A 18 -31.61 -14.47 43.79
N LEU A 19 -30.48 -14.39 43.07
CA LEU A 19 -29.68 -13.18 42.99
C LEU A 19 -30.03 -12.40 41.71
N LEU A 20 -30.17 -11.09 41.87
CA LEU A 20 -30.79 -10.18 40.89
C LEU A 20 -29.96 -10.08 39.61
N ARG A 21 -30.57 -10.40 38.46
CA ARG A 21 -30.08 -9.98 37.15
C ARG A 21 -30.21 -8.46 37.04
N GLN A 22 -29.12 -7.73 37.26
CA GLN A 22 -29.02 -6.37 36.77
C GLN A 22 -28.83 -6.42 35.25
N VAL A 23 -29.85 -5.99 34.51
CA VAL A 23 -29.74 -5.65 33.08
C VAL A 23 -29.40 -4.17 33.01
N PRO A 24 -28.20 -3.77 32.56
CA PRO A 24 -28.00 -2.41 32.07
C PRO A 24 -28.83 -2.28 30.80
N ALA A 25 -29.72 -1.28 30.75
CA ALA A 25 -30.48 -0.98 29.54
C ALA A 25 -29.53 -0.67 28.38
N ALA A 26 -29.92 -1.04 27.16
CA ALA A 26 -29.21 -0.63 25.95
C ALA A 26 -29.27 0.90 25.82
N ALA A 27 -28.19 1.58 26.23
CA ALA A 27 -28.00 2.99 25.91
C ALA A 27 -27.77 3.12 24.41
N ALA A 28 -28.59 3.93 23.73
CA ALA A 28 -28.54 4.09 22.29
C ALA A 28 -27.20 4.70 21.85
N ALA A 29 -26.41 3.95 21.07
CA ALA A 29 -25.20 4.45 20.42
C ALA A 29 -25.57 5.35 19.23
N ALA A 30 -25.95 6.60 19.52
CA ALA A 30 -26.31 7.62 18.53
C ALA A 30 -25.27 8.76 18.40
N ALA A 31 -24.05 8.55 18.90
CA ALA A 31 -22.99 9.58 18.98
C ALA A 31 -21.83 9.41 17.97
N ASP A 32 -21.79 8.32 17.20
CA ASP A 32 -20.59 7.95 16.43
C ASP A 32 -20.61 8.43 14.96
N ALA A 33 -21.80 8.65 14.39
CA ALA A 33 -21.94 9.08 12.99
C ALA A 33 -21.45 10.52 12.72
N GLY A 34 -21.65 11.45 13.66
CA GLY A 34 -21.23 12.85 13.50
C GLY A 34 -19.70 13.03 13.58
N THR A 35 -19.06 12.31 14.50
CA THR A 35 -17.61 12.38 14.73
C THR A 35 -16.83 11.77 13.58
N SER A 36 -17.26 10.59 13.09
CA SER A 36 -16.63 9.89 11.97
C SER A 36 -16.73 10.66 10.65
N VAL A 37 -17.87 11.28 10.34
CA VAL A 37 -18.04 12.13 9.14
C VAL A 37 -17.09 13.33 9.16
N ASN A 38 -16.98 14.03 10.30
CA ASN A 38 -16.06 15.16 10.44
C ASN A 38 -14.57 14.74 10.34
N ALA A 39 -14.21 13.59 10.92
CA ALA A 39 -12.86 13.05 10.79
C ALA A 39 -12.52 12.68 9.33
N THR A 40 -13.46 12.04 8.62
CA THR A 40 -13.33 11.70 7.19
C THR A 40 -13.13 12.96 6.34
N ALA A 41 -13.96 13.99 6.55
CA ALA A 41 -13.88 15.25 5.82
C ALA A 41 -12.50 15.92 6.00
N ASN A 42 -12.04 16.07 7.24
CA ASN A 42 -10.72 16.61 7.56
C ASN A 42 -9.58 15.77 6.95
N GLY A 43 -9.71 14.44 6.93
CA GLY A 43 -8.74 13.55 6.28
C GLY A 43 -8.68 13.75 4.77
N THR A 44 -9.82 13.93 4.09
CA THR A 44 -9.83 14.23 2.64
C THR A 44 -9.22 15.60 2.32
N GLU A 45 -9.42 16.60 3.18
CA GLU A 45 -8.82 17.94 3.03
C GLU A 45 -7.29 17.90 3.23
N PHE A 46 -6.82 17.14 4.22
CA PHE A 46 -5.40 16.89 4.46
C PHE A 46 -4.73 16.14 3.29
N ILE A 47 -5.39 15.13 2.73
CA ILE A 47 -4.91 14.42 1.53
C ILE A 47 -4.84 15.39 0.35
N ARG A 48 -5.89 16.18 0.10
CA ARG A 48 -5.94 17.15 -1.01
C ARG A 48 -4.80 18.15 -0.93
N SER A 49 -4.64 18.81 0.21
CA SER A 49 -3.56 19.79 0.43
C SER A 49 -2.16 19.17 0.34
N SER A 50 -2.00 17.93 0.81
CA SER A 50 -0.72 17.20 0.67
C SER A 50 -0.42 16.78 -0.76
N CYS A 51 -1.43 16.51 -1.60
CA CYS A 51 -1.23 16.12 -3.00
C CYS A 51 -0.80 17.27 -3.93
N VAL A 52 -0.96 18.54 -3.52
CA VAL A 52 -0.59 19.72 -4.33
C VAL A 52 0.90 19.74 -4.68
N ILE A 53 1.77 19.18 -3.84
CA ILE A 53 3.23 19.13 -4.07
C ILE A 53 3.68 18.00 -5.01
N THR A 54 2.75 17.17 -5.49
CA THR A 54 3.06 16.00 -6.33
C THR A 54 2.96 16.34 -7.82
N LEU A 55 3.66 15.59 -8.67
CA LEU A 55 3.63 15.81 -10.13
C LEU A 55 2.26 15.50 -10.75
N TYR A 56 1.47 14.62 -10.12
CA TYR A 56 0.14 14.25 -10.59
C TYR A 56 -0.92 14.39 -9.47
N PRO A 57 -1.30 15.62 -9.08
CA PRO A 57 -2.16 15.87 -7.90
C PRO A 57 -3.51 15.17 -7.95
N ASP A 58 -4.17 15.12 -9.11
CA ASP A 58 -5.47 14.45 -9.26
C ASP A 58 -5.35 12.93 -9.07
N VAL A 59 -4.27 12.32 -9.58
CA VAL A 59 -3.98 10.89 -9.39
C VAL A 59 -3.65 10.60 -7.92
N CYS A 60 -2.92 11.50 -7.26
CA CYS A 60 -2.63 11.43 -5.83
C CYS A 60 -3.94 11.45 -5.03
N TYR A 61 -4.78 12.47 -5.21
CA TYR A 61 -6.02 12.63 -4.45
C TYR A 61 -7.04 11.51 -4.74
N ALA A 62 -7.24 11.15 -6.01
CA ALA A 62 -8.18 10.10 -6.38
C ALA A 62 -7.78 8.72 -5.82
N SER A 63 -6.48 8.42 -5.73
CA SER A 63 -6.01 7.14 -5.18
C SER A 63 -6.00 7.09 -3.65
N LEU A 64 -5.76 8.22 -2.98
CA LEU A 64 -5.61 8.29 -1.53
C LEU A 64 -6.89 8.64 -0.77
N SER A 65 -7.80 9.43 -1.33
CA SER A 65 -9.00 9.95 -0.65
C SER A 65 -9.88 8.87 -0.01
N ARG A 66 -9.98 7.68 -0.61
CA ARG A 66 -10.72 6.53 -0.03
C ARG A 66 -10.12 5.97 1.26
N TYR A 67 -8.88 6.33 1.58
CA TYR A 67 -8.15 5.94 2.79
C TYR A 67 -8.12 7.07 3.85
N ALA A 68 -8.98 8.10 3.73
CA ALA A 68 -9.00 9.23 4.67
C ALA A 68 -9.12 8.84 6.14
N ASN A 69 -9.79 7.72 6.46
CA ASN A 69 -9.91 7.22 7.84
C ASN A 69 -8.65 6.52 8.36
N ASP A 70 -7.87 5.90 7.46
CA ASP A 70 -6.58 5.26 7.79
C ASP A 70 -5.44 6.28 7.85
N ILE A 71 -5.52 7.34 7.01
CA ILE A 71 -4.52 8.41 6.90
C ILE A 71 -4.74 9.49 7.97
N GLN A 72 -6.01 9.83 8.25
CA GLN A 72 -6.41 10.94 9.10
C GLN A 72 -5.67 12.23 8.71
N GLN A 73 -4.90 12.82 9.63
CA GLN A 73 -4.03 13.97 9.37
C GLN A 73 -2.55 13.64 9.63
N ASP A 74 -2.17 12.35 9.53
CA ASP A 74 -0.80 11.89 9.80
C ASP A 74 0.04 11.76 8.51
N PRO A 75 1.12 12.56 8.34
CA PRO A 75 2.06 12.41 7.23
C PRO A 75 2.73 11.04 7.13
N ALA A 76 2.96 10.35 8.26
CA ALA A 76 3.56 9.01 8.26
C ALA A 76 2.58 7.93 7.77
N SER A 77 1.28 8.09 8.04
CA SER A 77 0.21 7.24 7.50
C SER A 77 -0.02 7.53 6.01
N LEU A 78 -0.07 8.81 5.61
CA LEU A 78 -0.19 9.23 4.22
C LEU A 78 0.89 8.62 3.32
N THR A 79 2.16 8.72 3.74
CA THR A 79 3.31 8.15 3.01
C THR A 79 3.24 6.62 2.96
N ARG A 80 2.96 5.93 4.07
CA ARG A 80 2.78 4.47 4.10
C ARG A 80 1.67 3.98 3.17
N VAL A 81 0.53 4.68 3.11
CA VAL A 81 -0.57 4.32 2.21
C VAL A 81 -0.19 4.57 0.74
N ALA A 82 0.47 5.69 0.42
CA ALA A 82 0.93 5.98 -0.94
C ALA A 82 1.94 4.94 -1.47
N ILE A 83 2.91 4.55 -0.64
CA ILE A 83 3.86 3.46 -0.95
C ILE A 83 3.12 2.12 -1.11
N THR A 84 2.12 1.83 -0.27
CA THR A 84 1.30 0.61 -0.37
C THR A 84 0.49 0.53 -1.67
N ILE A 85 -0.07 1.66 -2.13
CA ILE A 85 -0.76 1.75 -3.43
C ILE A 85 0.21 1.48 -4.58
N SER A 86 1.40 2.10 -4.53
CA SER A 86 2.45 1.92 -5.54
C SER A 86 2.89 0.45 -5.61
N LEU A 87 3.17 -0.18 -4.46
CA LEU A 87 3.51 -1.62 -4.37
C LEU A 87 2.44 -2.51 -5.00
N ALA A 88 1.16 -2.22 -4.73
CA ALA A 88 0.05 -2.98 -5.29
C ALA A 88 -0.08 -2.78 -6.81
N ASN A 89 0.27 -1.61 -7.33
CA ASN A 89 0.28 -1.31 -8.76
C ASN A 89 1.46 -1.98 -9.47
N SER A 90 2.69 -1.84 -8.96
CA SER A 90 3.87 -2.48 -9.55
C SER A 90 3.76 -4.00 -9.55
N ARG A 91 3.22 -4.63 -8.48
CA ARG A 91 2.93 -6.08 -8.46
C ARG A 91 1.94 -6.53 -9.52
N ARG A 92 0.87 -5.74 -9.76
CA ARG A 92 -0.08 -6.02 -10.85
C ARG A 92 0.57 -5.89 -12.20
N MET A 93 1.49 -4.94 -12.37
CA MET A 93 2.20 -4.74 -13.62
C MET A 93 3.23 -5.85 -13.88
N ALA A 94 4.07 -6.21 -12.90
CA ALA A 94 4.99 -7.35 -12.96
C ALA A 94 4.27 -8.63 -13.39
N SER A 95 3.16 -8.97 -12.74
CA SER A 95 2.33 -10.13 -13.11
C SER A 95 1.71 -10.00 -14.51
N TYR A 96 1.33 -8.80 -14.95
CA TYR A 96 0.81 -8.58 -16.30
C TYR A 96 1.89 -8.80 -17.37
N VAL A 97 3.09 -8.24 -17.20
CA VAL A 97 4.17 -8.39 -18.18
C VAL A 97 4.82 -9.78 -18.17
N SER A 98 4.87 -10.46 -17.01
CA SER A 98 5.25 -11.89 -16.93
C SER A 98 4.28 -12.78 -17.72
N ASN A 99 2.97 -12.54 -17.62
CA ASN A 99 1.99 -13.28 -18.42
C ASN A 99 2.15 -13.00 -19.93
N LEU A 100 2.52 -11.77 -20.30
CA LEU A 100 2.81 -11.42 -21.70
C LEU A 100 4.14 -12.02 -22.19
N SER A 101 5.21 -12.05 -21.40
CA SER A 101 6.50 -12.61 -21.82
C SER A 101 6.36 -14.11 -22.12
N HIS A 102 5.64 -14.86 -21.28
CA HIS A 102 5.29 -16.26 -21.53
C HIS A 102 4.49 -16.51 -22.82
N VAL A 103 3.68 -15.54 -23.28
CA VAL A 103 3.00 -15.61 -24.58
C VAL A 103 3.97 -15.21 -25.71
N GLY A 104 4.81 -14.21 -25.46
CA GLY A 104 5.85 -13.72 -26.38
C GLY A 104 6.92 -14.77 -26.71
N ASP A 105 7.23 -15.67 -25.78
CA ASP A 105 8.18 -16.79 -25.97
C ASP A 105 7.80 -17.71 -27.15
N TYR A 106 6.51 -17.76 -27.53
CA TYR A 106 6.00 -18.52 -28.68
C TYR A 106 5.72 -17.65 -29.92
N GLY A 107 6.01 -16.35 -29.85
CA GLY A 107 5.83 -15.40 -30.93
C GLY A 107 7.01 -15.38 -31.92
N ALA A 108 6.78 -14.77 -33.08
CA ALA A 108 7.82 -14.56 -34.10
C ALA A 108 8.67 -13.29 -33.86
N ASP A 109 8.25 -12.39 -32.96
CA ASP A 109 8.96 -11.16 -32.64
C ASP A 109 9.82 -11.36 -31.38
N HIS A 110 11.07 -11.77 -31.60
CA HIS A 110 12.05 -11.95 -30.53
C HIS A 110 12.45 -10.64 -29.84
N ARG A 111 12.31 -9.46 -30.50
CA ARG A 111 12.64 -8.17 -29.87
C ARG A 111 11.55 -7.77 -28.88
N ALA A 112 10.29 -7.97 -29.25
CA ALA A 112 9.16 -7.83 -28.33
C ALA A 112 9.23 -8.82 -27.15
N ALA A 113 9.63 -10.08 -27.39
CA ALA A 113 9.80 -11.06 -26.32
C ALA A 113 10.90 -10.65 -25.32
N SER A 114 12.06 -10.17 -25.81
CA SER A 114 13.12 -9.61 -24.94
C SER A 114 12.62 -8.45 -24.11
N ALA A 115 12.01 -7.44 -24.73
CA ALA A 115 11.51 -6.24 -24.04
C ALA A 115 10.46 -6.58 -22.96
N LEU A 116 9.66 -7.64 -23.15
CA LEU A 116 8.71 -8.13 -22.14
C LEU A 116 9.41 -8.79 -20.93
N HIS A 117 10.48 -9.56 -21.14
CA HIS A 117 11.29 -10.12 -20.04
C HIS A 117 12.12 -9.06 -19.31
N ASP A 118 12.70 -8.11 -20.05
CA ASP A 118 13.45 -6.98 -19.48
C ASP A 118 12.50 -6.09 -18.64
N CYS A 119 11.32 -5.76 -19.18
CA CYS A 119 10.29 -5.03 -18.43
C CYS A 119 9.75 -5.82 -17.22
N PHE A 120 9.62 -7.15 -17.30
CA PHE A 120 9.26 -7.97 -16.14
C PHE A 120 10.30 -7.85 -15.02
N THR A 121 11.58 -8.01 -15.36
CA THR A 121 12.70 -7.90 -14.41
C THR A 121 12.68 -6.55 -13.70
N ASN A 122 12.63 -5.46 -14.47
CA ASN A 122 12.53 -4.09 -13.94
C ASN A 122 11.30 -3.89 -13.01
N PHE A 123 10.15 -4.48 -13.35
CA PHE A 123 8.96 -4.37 -12.49
C PHE A 123 9.01 -5.24 -11.23
N ASP A 124 9.79 -6.33 -11.21
CA ASP A 124 9.99 -7.16 -10.02
C ASP A 124 11.01 -6.52 -9.05
N ASP A 125 12.11 -5.97 -9.59
CA ASP A 125 13.08 -5.17 -8.83
C ASP A 125 12.39 -3.95 -8.17
N ALA A 126 11.64 -3.16 -8.94
CA ALA A 126 10.83 -2.06 -8.40
C ALA A 126 9.82 -2.52 -7.31
N VAL A 127 9.30 -3.75 -7.40
CA VAL A 127 8.40 -4.32 -6.39
C VAL A 127 9.13 -4.62 -5.07
N ASP A 128 10.38 -5.04 -5.13
CA ASP A 128 11.20 -5.34 -3.95
C ASP A 128 11.74 -4.06 -3.29
N GLU A 129 12.08 -3.04 -4.08
CA GLU A 129 12.47 -1.73 -3.57
C GLU A 129 11.32 -0.96 -2.90
N ILE A 130 10.13 -0.93 -3.51
CA ILE A 130 8.93 -0.34 -2.88
C ILE A 130 8.55 -1.15 -1.62
N ARG A 131 8.80 -2.47 -1.59
CA ARG A 131 8.60 -3.31 -0.39
C ARG A 131 9.62 -2.97 0.71
N GLY A 132 10.89 -2.77 0.36
CA GLY A 132 11.94 -2.28 1.27
C GLY A 132 11.55 -0.94 1.88
N SER A 133 11.12 0.00 1.04
CA SER A 133 10.59 1.32 1.43
C SER A 133 9.43 1.21 2.42
N LEU A 134 8.44 0.36 2.15
CA LEU A 134 7.29 0.15 3.03
C LEU A 134 7.69 -0.48 4.38
N ASN A 135 8.64 -1.42 4.37
CA ASN A 135 9.13 -2.05 5.59
C ASN A 135 9.94 -1.06 6.45
N GLN A 136 10.77 -0.23 5.83
CA GLN A 136 11.54 0.81 6.52
C GLN A 136 10.62 1.86 7.16
N MET A 137 9.56 2.29 6.45
CA MET A 137 8.53 3.18 6.98
C MET A 137 7.72 2.59 8.14
N ARG A 138 7.61 1.26 8.25
CA ARG A 138 6.96 0.57 9.39
C ARG A 138 7.86 0.45 10.61
N GLN A 139 9.18 0.65 10.45
CA GLN A 139 10.21 0.52 11.49
C GLN A 139 10.89 1.88 11.78
N ILE A 140 10.23 2.97 11.40
CA ILE A 140 10.82 4.30 11.50
C ILE A 140 10.98 4.71 12.97
N ASN A 141 12.19 5.05 13.36
CA ASN A 141 12.50 5.68 14.64
C ASN A 141 12.48 7.20 14.42
N ASP A 142 11.39 7.83 14.82
CA ASP A 142 11.16 9.27 14.62
C ASP A 142 11.49 10.13 15.85
N VAL A 143 12.09 9.50 16.87
CA VAL A 143 12.61 10.13 18.10
C VAL A 143 14.07 10.55 17.93
N ASP A 144 14.89 9.69 17.30
CA ASP A 144 16.31 9.99 17.01
C ASP A 144 16.49 10.56 15.60
N VAL A 145 16.83 11.85 15.50
CA VAL A 145 16.94 12.57 14.21
C VAL A 145 18.00 11.96 13.26
N PRO A 146 19.21 11.56 13.71
CA PRO A 146 20.15 10.81 12.88
C PRO A 146 19.56 9.50 12.32
N SER A 147 18.93 8.67 13.17
CA SER A 147 18.28 7.42 12.74
C SER A 147 17.16 7.67 11.74
N PHE A 148 16.26 8.62 12.02
CA PHE A 148 15.18 9.02 11.11
C PHE A 148 15.75 9.43 9.75
N ARG A 149 16.79 10.28 9.73
CA ARG A 149 17.42 10.76 8.49
C ARG A 149 18.00 9.61 7.67
N PHE A 150 18.72 8.69 8.30
CA PHE A 150 19.28 7.53 7.63
C PHE A 150 18.19 6.62 7.06
N GLN A 151 17.20 6.24 7.89
CA GLN A 151 16.09 5.39 7.48
C GLN A 151 15.30 6.02 6.32
N MET A 152 15.00 7.32 6.38
CA MET A 152 14.31 8.01 5.30
C MET A 152 15.15 8.13 4.02
N SER A 153 16.48 8.26 4.13
CA SER A 153 17.35 8.26 2.94
C SER A 153 17.30 6.92 2.19
N ASN A 154 17.11 5.79 2.89
CA ASN A 154 16.87 4.49 2.26
C ASN A 154 15.52 4.48 1.52
N VAL A 155 14.44 4.95 2.17
CA VAL A 155 13.09 5.06 1.55
C VAL A 155 13.13 5.94 0.30
N GLN A 156 13.82 7.07 0.36
CA GLN A 156 13.96 7.99 -0.79
C GLN A 156 14.75 7.34 -1.93
N THR A 157 15.84 6.63 -1.62
CA THR A 157 16.68 5.94 -2.60
C THR A 157 15.89 4.85 -3.32
N TRP A 158 15.30 3.91 -2.58
CA TRP A 158 14.53 2.79 -3.15
C TRP A 158 13.26 3.24 -3.89
N MET A 159 12.56 4.27 -3.41
CA MET A 159 11.43 4.83 -4.16
C MET A 159 11.84 5.56 -5.44
N SER A 160 13.09 6.02 -5.55
CA SER A 160 13.64 6.67 -6.76
C SER A 160 14.16 5.65 -7.77
N ALA A 161 14.85 4.61 -7.30
CA ALA A 161 15.26 3.48 -8.12
C ALA A 161 14.03 2.76 -8.71
N ALA A 162 13.01 2.48 -7.91
CA ALA A 162 11.79 1.83 -8.39
C ALA A 162 11.03 2.66 -9.45
N LEU A 163 11.20 3.99 -9.47
CA LEU A 163 10.67 4.84 -10.55
C LEU A 163 11.55 4.78 -11.81
N THR A 164 12.87 4.65 -11.64
CA THR A 164 13.86 4.46 -12.72
C THR A 164 13.67 3.13 -13.43
N ASP A 165 13.41 2.04 -12.71
CA ASP A 165 13.14 0.73 -13.31
C ASP A 165 11.82 0.75 -14.11
N GLN A 166 10.81 1.45 -13.60
CA GLN A 166 9.53 1.63 -14.28
C GLN A 166 9.66 2.45 -15.57
N GLU A 167 10.59 3.41 -15.61
CA GLU A 167 11.02 4.13 -16.83
C GLU A 167 11.78 3.19 -17.78
N THR A 168 12.74 2.42 -17.25
CA THR A 168 13.60 1.50 -18.02
C THR A 168 12.78 0.38 -18.69
N CYS A 169 11.66 -0.07 -18.08
CA CYS A 169 10.68 -0.91 -18.77
C CYS A 169 10.14 -0.22 -20.04
N THR A 170 9.70 1.05 -19.95
CA THR A 170 9.13 1.75 -21.11
C THR A 170 10.16 2.03 -22.19
N ASP A 171 11.39 2.38 -21.81
CA ASP A 171 12.50 2.63 -22.73
C ASP A 171 12.91 1.35 -23.49
N GLY A 172 12.80 0.18 -22.83
CA GLY A 172 13.03 -1.13 -23.45
C GLY A 172 12.14 -1.45 -24.67
N PHE A 173 11.05 -0.70 -24.88
CA PHE A 173 10.17 -0.85 -26.05
C PHE A 173 10.46 0.14 -27.20
N GLU A 174 11.45 1.04 -27.10
CA GLU A 174 11.74 2.01 -28.18
C GLU A 174 11.98 1.32 -29.54
N ASP A 175 12.82 0.28 -29.57
CA ASP A 175 13.12 -0.53 -30.77
C ASP A 175 12.04 -1.56 -31.13
N VAL A 176 10.98 -1.71 -30.32
CA VAL A 176 9.88 -2.64 -30.61
C VAL A 176 8.91 -1.97 -31.57
N ALA A 177 8.49 -2.68 -32.61
CA ALA A 177 7.55 -2.15 -33.60
C ALA A 177 6.22 -1.71 -32.94
N ASP A 178 5.64 -0.61 -33.43
CA ASP A 178 4.39 -0.09 -32.86
C ASP A 178 3.22 -1.05 -33.09
N GLY A 179 2.46 -1.29 -32.03
CA GLY A 179 1.34 -2.21 -32.04
C GLY A 179 0.58 -2.25 -30.71
N PRO A 180 -0.55 -2.98 -30.65
CA PRO A 180 -1.44 -2.98 -29.48
C PRO A 180 -0.76 -3.41 -28.18
N MET A 181 0.20 -4.35 -28.24
CA MET A 181 0.95 -4.83 -27.08
C MET A 181 1.82 -3.72 -26.48
N LYS A 182 2.72 -3.13 -27.29
CA LYS A 182 3.59 -2.01 -26.86
C LYS A 182 2.76 -0.85 -26.30
N ALA A 183 1.69 -0.47 -27.01
CA ALA A 183 0.81 0.61 -26.57
C ALA A 183 0.15 0.33 -25.20
N ASP A 184 -0.35 -0.88 -24.96
CA ASP A 184 -1.01 -1.23 -23.69
C ASP A 184 0.00 -1.43 -22.54
N VAL A 185 1.18 -2.02 -22.80
CA VAL A 185 2.26 -2.14 -21.81
C VAL A 185 2.73 -0.77 -21.36
N CYS A 186 3.12 0.11 -22.29
CA CYS A 186 3.60 1.46 -21.95
C CYS A 186 2.50 2.29 -21.27
N ALA A 187 1.25 2.23 -21.74
CA ALA A 187 0.14 2.94 -21.11
C ALA A 187 -0.24 2.44 -19.71
N LYS A 188 0.06 1.17 -19.37
CA LYS A 188 -0.07 0.65 -18.00
C LYS A 188 1.13 1.05 -17.14
N ALA A 189 2.37 0.90 -17.64
CA ALA A 189 3.57 1.32 -16.93
C ALA A 189 3.50 2.81 -16.53
N GLU A 190 3.09 3.68 -17.47
CA GLU A 190 2.83 5.10 -17.24
C GLU A 190 1.86 5.39 -16.08
N LYS A 191 0.84 4.55 -15.89
CA LYS A 191 -0.09 4.70 -14.75
C LYS A 191 0.58 4.32 -13.44
N VAL A 192 1.45 3.29 -13.43
CA VAL A 192 2.21 2.91 -12.24
C VAL A 192 3.25 3.97 -11.88
N LYS A 193 4.03 4.46 -12.85
CA LYS A 193 5.01 5.56 -12.70
C LYS A 193 4.40 6.76 -11.99
N LYS A 194 3.18 7.17 -12.38
CA LYS A 194 2.42 8.27 -11.75
C LYS A 194 2.14 8.04 -10.26
N HIS A 195 1.79 6.83 -9.85
CA HIS A 195 1.60 6.50 -8.43
C HIS A 195 2.93 6.48 -7.66
N THR A 196 3.97 5.86 -8.21
CA THR A 196 5.31 5.78 -7.61
C THR A 196 5.91 7.18 -7.42
N SER A 197 5.85 8.03 -8.46
CA SER A 197 6.28 9.44 -8.43
C SER A 197 5.56 10.25 -7.36
N ASN A 198 4.23 10.14 -7.26
CA ASN A 198 3.46 10.80 -6.21
C ASN A 198 3.83 10.30 -4.80
N ALA A 199 4.07 8.99 -4.63
CA ALA A 199 4.50 8.43 -3.35
C ALA A 199 5.89 8.95 -2.94
N LEU A 200 6.85 9.01 -3.86
CA LEU A 200 8.18 9.59 -3.63
C LEU A 200 8.10 11.08 -3.26
N ALA A 201 7.25 11.86 -3.94
CA ALA A 201 7.04 13.27 -3.62
C ALA A 201 6.48 13.47 -2.19
N LEU A 202 5.52 12.63 -1.77
CA LEU A 202 4.99 12.63 -0.41
C LEU A 202 6.04 12.21 0.64
N VAL A 203 6.89 11.21 0.33
CA VAL A 203 8.04 10.82 1.15
C VAL A 203 9.00 12.01 1.35
N ASN A 204 9.37 12.70 0.26
CA ASN A 204 10.23 13.88 0.31
C ASN A 204 9.62 15.01 1.17
N SER A 205 8.31 15.27 1.03
CA SER A 205 7.61 16.26 1.86
C SER A 205 7.60 15.88 3.35
N PHE A 206 7.47 14.59 3.67
CA PHE A 206 7.51 14.11 5.05
C PHE A 206 8.89 14.33 5.69
N VAL A 207 9.98 14.08 4.96
CA VAL A 207 11.35 14.37 5.44
C VAL A 207 11.51 15.87 5.71
N GLN A 208 11.18 16.73 4.74
CA GLN A 208 11.33 18.19 4.86
C GLN A 208 10.51 18.78 6.04
N LYS A 209 9.33 18.24 6.31
CA LYS A 209 8.49 18.68 7.44
C LYS A 209 8.98 18.21 8.81
N ARG A 210 9.75 17.11 8.87
CA ARG A 210 10.30 16.55 10.12
C ARG A 210 11.72 17.01 10.41
N ILE A 211 12.49 17.35 9.38
CA ILE A 211 13.84 17.92 9.45
C ILE A 211 13.89 19.11 8.48
N PRO A 212 13.43 20.31 8.91
CA PRO A 212 13.55 21.54 8.13
C PRO A 212 15.00 22.05 8.05
#